data_AF-A0A832TAS2-F1
#
_entry.id   AF-A0A832TAS2-F1
#
_cell.length_a   1.000
_cell.length_b   1.000
_cell.length_c   1.000
_cell.angle_alpha   90.00
_cell.angle_beta   90.00
_cell.angle_gamma   90.00
#
_symmetry.space_group_name_H-M   'P 1'
#
loop_
_entity.id
_entity.type
_entity.pdbx_description
1 polymer ?
#
loop_
_entity_poly.entity_id
_entity_poly.type
_entity_poly.pdbx_seq_one_letter_code
_entity_poly.pdbx_strand_id
1 'polypeptide(L)'
;MGKTLGLLLLLLGLFMIIKSFHPEILHYLIPYSSYIKRSFWGVILVLIGLFMISRNKIWRAIVKIVFVVYLTLYIVLVLNL
;
A
#
# COMPACT_ATOMS: atom_id res chain seq x y z
N MET A 1 4.14 -17.89 -5.64
CA MET A 1 4.65 -16.86 -4.71
C MET A 1 5.44 -15.74 -5.42
N GLY A 2 6.17 -16.01 -6.50
CA GLY A 2 6.94 -14.96 -7.22
C GLY A 2 6.12 -13.90 -7.98
N LYS A 3 4.96 -14.25 -8.55
CA LYS A 3 4.16 -13.30 -9.37
C LYS A 3 3.59 -12.11 -8.57
N THR A 4 3.19 -12.35 -7.33
CA THR A 4 2.65 -11.29 -6.45
C THR A 4 3.73 -10.35 -5.95
N LEU A 5 4.94 -10.85 -5.68
CA LEU A 5 6.09 -10.03 -5.31
C LEU A 5 6.55 -9.17 -6.49
N GLY A 6 6.57 -9.72 -7.70
CA GLY A 6 6.86 -8.97 -8.93
C GLY A 6 5.85 -7.85 -9.18
N LEU A 7 4.56 -8.10 -8.95
CA LEU A 7 3.52 -7.07 -9.09
C LEU A 7 3.65 -5.99 -8.00
N LEU A 8 4.05 -6.38 -6.78
CA LEU A 8 4.42 -5.45 -5.70
C LEU A 8 5.54 -4.52 -6.14
N LEU A 9 6.64 -5.09 -6.62
CA LEU A 9 7.83 -4.36 -7.07
C LEU A 9 7.54 -3.46 -8.27
N LEU A 10 6.73 -3.93 -9.21
CA LEU A 10 6.33 -3.15 -10.39
C LEU A 10 5.46 -1.96 -9.98
N LEU A 11 4.52 -2.16 -9.06
CA LEU A 11 3.66 -1.10 -8.54
C LEU A 11 4.46 -0.09 -7.71
N LEU A 12 5.42 -0.57 -6.91
CA LEU A 12 6.32 0.26 -6.10
C LEU A 12 7.27 1.08 -6.99
N GLY A 13 7.82 0.47 -8.05
CA GLY A 13 8.64 1.14 -9.05
C GLY A 13 7.86 2.19 -9.86
N LEU A 14 6.64 1.87 -10.29
CA LEU A 14 5.77 2.82 -10.98
C LEU A 14 5.44 4.04 -10.10
N PHE A 15 5.20 3.79 -8.81
CA PHE A 15 4.92 4.86 -7.84
C PHE A 15 6.16 5.74 -7.59
N MET A 16 7.36 5.17 -7.53
CA MET A 16 8.62 5.92 -7.46
C MET A 16 8.85 6.79 -8.70
N ILE A 17 8.55 6.28 -9.90
CA ILE A 17 8.65 7.06 -11.14
C ILE A 17 7.68 8.25 -11.10
N ILE A 18 6.42 8.02 -10.71
CA ILE A 18 5.42 9.09 -10.57
C ILE A 18 5.86 10.15 -9.54
N LYS A 19 6.42 9.72 -8.39
CA LYS A 19 7.02 10.61 -7.37
C LYS A 19 8.12 11.49 -7.97
N SER A 20 8.93 10.94 -8.87
CA SER A 20 10.04 11.66 -9.52
C SER A 20 9.61 12.63 -10.62
N PHE A 21 8.49 12.37 -11.30
CA PHE A 21 8.00 13.21 -12.41
C PHE A 21 7.03 14.31 -11.95
N HIS A 22 6.22 14.09 -10.90
CA HIS A 22 5.23 15.07 -10.42
C HIS A 22 5.15 15.13 -8.88
N PRO A 23 6.04 15.90 -8.21
CA PRO A 23 6.07 16.03 -6.75
C PRO A 23 4.83 16.75 -6.17
N GLU A 24 4.06 17.45 -6.99
CA GLU A 24 2.89 18.24 -6.56
C GLU A 24 1.74 17.37 -6.02
N ILE A 25 1.60 16.15 -6.54
CA ILE A 25 0.59 15.17 -6.10
C ILE A 25 0.90 14.70 -4.67
N LEU A 26 2.19 14.56 -4.35
CA LEU A 26 2.64 14.24 -3.00
C LEU A 26 2.38 15.38 -2.04
N HIS A 27 2.48 16.63 -2.49
CA HIS A 27 2.24 17.81 -1.66
C HIS A 27 0.83 17.82 -1.02
N TYR A 28 -0.17 17.28 -1.73
CA TYR A 28 -1.53 17.09 -1.20
C TYR A 28 -1.65 15.93 -0.20
N LEU A 29 -0.78 14.90 -0.28
CA LEU A 29 -0.81 13.74 0.61
C LEU A 29 0.14 13.86 1.82
N ILE A 30 1.12 14.77 1.79
CA ILE A 30 2.02 15.08 2.92
C ILE A 30 1.26 15.30 4.24
N PRO A 31 0.20 16.12 4.33
CA PRO A 31 -0.52 16.31 5.60
C PRO A 31 -1.24 15.05 6.10
N TYR A 32 -1.55 14.10 5.20
CA TYR A 32 -2.19 12.83 5.55
C TYR A 32 -1.20 11.74 5.96
N SER A 33 0.11 11.93 5.74
CA SER A 33 1.16 10.98 6.12
C SER A 33 1.10 10.58 7.61
N SER A 34 0.84 11.56 8.48
CA SER A 34 0.74 11.34 9.93
C SER A 34 -0.47 10.48 10.31
N TYR A 35 -1.60 10.64 9.62
CA TYR A 35 -2.79 9.82 9.82
C TYR A 35 -2.58 8.38 9.32
N ILE A 36 -1.94 8.22 8.16
CA ILE A 36 -1.58 6.90 7.61
C ILE A 36 -0.63 6.16 8.56
N LYS A 37 0.33 6.89 9.16
CA LYS A 37 1.25 6.32 10.14
C LYS A 37 0.56 5.85 11.40
N ARG A 38 -0.37 6.65 11.94
CA ARG A 38 -1.11 6.33 13.17
C ARG A 38 -2.09 5.18 12.96
N SER A 39 -2.72 5.13 11.80
CA SER A 39 -3.70 4.09 11.44
C SER A 39 -3.07 2.79 10.93
N PHE A 40 -1.74 2.74 10.75
CA PHE A 40 -1.02 1.60 10.18
C PHE A 40 -1.37 0.27 10.82
N TRP A 41 -1.27 0.19 12.15
CA TRP A 41 -1.59 -1.03 12.89
C TRP A 41 -3.08 -1.42 12.80
N GLY A 42 -3.97 -0.43 12.80
CA GLY A 42 -5.41 -0.66 12.64
C GLY A 42 -5.76 -1.22 11.26
N VAL A 43 -5.20 -0.66 10.20
CA VAL A 43 -5.42 -1.13 8.83
C VAL A 43 -4.83 -2.53 8.62
N ILE A 44 -3.66 -2.82 9.21
CA ILE A 44 -3.07 -4.17 9.19
C ILE A 44 -3.99 -5.19 9.86
N LEU A 45 -4.50 -4.88 11.06
CA LEU A 45 -5.42 -5.76 11.79
C LEU A 45 -6.71 -6.02 10.99
N VAL A 46 -7.27 -4.98 10.38
CA VAL A 46 -8.46 -5.10 9.52
C VAL A 46 -8.17 -5.98 8.31
N LEU A 47 -7.05 -5.77 7.61
CA LEU A 47 -6.67 -6.56 6.44
C LEU A 47 -6.38 -8.02 6.79
N ILE A 48 -5.74 -8.29 7.93
CA ILE A 48 -5.51 -9.65 8.43
C ILE A 48 -6.84 -10.32 8.77
N GLY A 49 -7.74 -9.62 9.48
CA GLY A 49 -9.07 -10.13 9.79
C GLY A 49 -9.87 -10.45 8.54
N LEU A 50 -9.87 -9.55 7.56
CA LEU A 50 -10.55 -9.74 6.26
C LEU A 50 -9.94 -10.89 5.47
N PHE A 51 -8.62 -11.08 5.55
CA PHE A 51 -7.92 -12.20 4.93
C PHE A 51 -8.27 -13.54 5.57
N MET A 52 -8.40 -13.60 6.91
CA MET A 52 -8.79 -14.80 7.64
C MET A 52 -10.25 -15.18 7.39
N ILE A 53 -11.15 -14.20 7.34
CA ILE A 53 -12.58 -14.40 7.05
C ILE A 53 -12.80 -14.80 5.58
N SER A 54 -12.00 -14.26 4.66
CA SER A 54 -12.13 -14.54 3.23
C SER A 54 -11.79 -15.99 2.88
N ARG A 55 -12.80 -16.85 2.82
CA ARG A 55 -12.65 -18.22 2.30
C ARG A 55 -12.38 -18.25 0.79
N ASN A 56 -12.88 -17.26 0.06
CA ASN A 56 -12.82 -17.22 -1.41
C ASN A 56 -11.45 -16.72 -1.93
N LYS A 57 -10.92 -17.39 -2.97
CA LYS A 57 -9.60 -17.06 -3.57
C LYS A 57 -9.56 -15.64 -4.15
N ILE A 58 -10.67 -15.17 -4.71
CA ILE A 58 -10.78 -13.82 -5.31
C ILE A 58 -10.65 -12.75 -4.22
N TRP A 59 -11.39 -12.89 -3.13
CA TRP A 59 -11.34 -11.96 -1.99
C TRP A 59 -9.95 -11.90 -1.36
N ARG A 60 -9.27 -13.05 -1.20
CA ARG A 60 -7.87 -13.07 -0.75
C ARG A 60 -6.92 -12.36 -1.71
N ALA A 61 -7.17 -12.41 -3.02
CA ALA A 61 -6.37 -11.69 -4.00
C ALA A 61 -6.60 -10.17 -3.88
N ILE A 62 -7.86 -9.73 -3.75
CA ILE A 62 -8.21 -8.32 -3.54
C ILE A 62 -7.55 -7.78 -2.27
N VAL A 63 -7.69 -8.49 -1.14
CA VAL A 63 -7.08 -8.08 0.14
C VAL A 63 -5.56 -7.97 0.01
N LYS A 64 -4.91 -8.89 -0.71
CA LYS A 64 -3.47 -8.78 -0.99
C LYS A 64 -3.14 -7.54 -1.82
N ILE A 65 -3.89 -7.26 -2.88
CA ILE A 65 -3.66 -6.08 -3.73
C ILE A 65 -3.83 -4.80 -2.90
N VAL A 66 -4.89 -4.71 -2.10
CA VAL A 66 -5.14 -3.56 -1.20
C VAL A 66 -4.02 -3.41 -0.18
N PHE A 67 -3.57 -4.52 0.43
CA PHE A 67 -2.44 -4.52 1.37
C PHE A 67 -1.16 -4.01 0.70
N VAL A 68 -0.88 -4.46 -0.51
CA VAL A 68 0.27 -4.02 -1.30
C VAL A 68 0.23 -2.52 -1.59
N VAL A 69 -0.90 -2.01 -2.07
CA VAL A 69 -1.08 -0.59 -2.36
C VAL A 69 -0.92 0.25 -1.08
N TYR A 70 -1.51 -0.19 0.03
CA TYR A 70 -1.39 0.49 1.32
C TYR A 70 0.05 0.51 1.83
N LEU A 71 0.77 -0.61 1.68
CA LEU A 71 2.17 -0.72 2.08
C LEU A 71 3.07 0.19 1.25
N THR A 72 2.84 0.26 -0.06
CA THR A 72 3.52 1.21 -0.96
C THR A 72 3.26 2.65 -0.55
N LEU A 73 2.00 3.01 -0.28
CA LEU A 73 1.65 4.35 0.21
C LEU A 73 2.37 4.66 1.53
N TYR A 74 2.38 3.71 2.48
CA TYR A 74 3.07 3.88 3.75
C TYR A 74 4.57 4.10 3.56
N ILE A 75 5.25 3.28 2.74
CA ILE A 75 6.69 3.43 2.49
C ILE A 75 7.00 4.80 1.89
N VAL A 76 6.23 5.21 0.88
CA VAL A 76 6.51 6.45 0.15
C VAL A 76 6.18 7.70 0.98
N LEU A 77 5.06 7.69 1.72
CA LEU A 77 4.62 8.85 2.49
C LEU A 77 5.24 8.95 3.88
N VAL A 78 5.53 7.81 4.52
CA VAL A 78 6.00 7.78 5.91
C VAL A 78 7.50 7.55 5.98
N LEU A 79 8.04 6.65 5.15
CA LEU A 79 9.47 6.32 5.17
C LEU A 79 10.30 7.28 4.32
N ASN A 80 9.65 8.06 3.44
CA ASN A 80 10.26 9.10 2.59
C ASN A 80 11.39 8.58 1.67
N LEU A 81 11.47 7.26 1.43
CA LEU A 81 12.16 6.66 0.28
C LEU A 81 11.43 7.05 -1.00
#